data_AF-A0A9D4TW31-F1
#
_entry.id   AF-A0A9D4TW31-F1
#
_cell.length_a   1.000
_cell.length_b   1.000
_cell.length_c   1.000
_cell.angle_alpha   90.00
_cell.angle_beta   90.00
_cell.angle_gamma   90.00
#
_symmetry.space_group_name_H-M   'P 1'
#
loop_
_entity.id
_entity.type
_entity.pdbx_description
1 polymer ?
#
loop_
_entity_poly.entity_id
_entity_poly.type
_entity_poly.pdbx_seq_one_letter_code
_entity_poly.pdbx_strand_id
1 'polypeptide(L)'
;MSTVPPTTGSVSEADYEALVLKLHGIGALKFGEFKLKSGLMSPVYVDLRIIVSYPEILHRVAEAMWDRVKDVEFDVMCGVPYTALPIATCMSALHGTPMLMRRKEVKDYGTKKAIEGAFTAGQRCLIVEDLVTSGMSVQETVEPLEKEGLKVSDVVVLIDREQGGRARLASQNLQLHSAFTLSYILDTLGKHGLVTPEVAATVRQFIADNQTDKPGVIPAAAPAAKRLRYEDRSSLAQNPLGGKLFELMARKKTNLSVAADVATVEEMLQLADKVGPHICVFKTHVDVFDKWSDEYVTQLQQLAAKHDFMIFEDRKFADIGNTVVMQYGGGIYKIANWSDITNAHLVPGSGIIDGLKQVGLPKGRGLLLLAEMSSKGTLAKGEYTEAVVAAAEANQDFVMGYISVSPASWSGGPGSPGLIHMTPGVQLAAGGDALGQQYNTPASVIGERGSDIIIVGRGVIKAADPAAAAAEYRAAGWTAYEQSLAA
;
A
#
# COMPACT_ATOMS: atom_id res chain seq x y z
N MET A 1 31.45 23.82 8.32
CA MET A 1 30.88 24.84 7.41
C MET A 1 30.53 24.14 6.12
N SER A 2 29.25 23.99 5.81
CA SER A 2 28.74 23.27 4.63
C SER A 2 27.41 23.92 4.21
N THR A 3 27.47 25.09 3.54
CA THR A 3 27.17 25.36 2.11
C THR A 3 25.76 24.93 1.70
N VAL A 4 24.79 25.83 1.51
CA VAL A 4 24.78 27.04 0.62
C VAL A 4 23.85 28.13 1.22
N PRO A 5 24.04 29.47 1.00
CA PRO A 5 24.83 30.19 -0.03
C PRO A 5 26.04 31.02 0.50
N PRO A 6 27.05 31.35 -0.34
CA PRO A 6 26.89 32.40 -1.37
C PRO A 6 27.25 31.95 -2.79
N THR A 7 26.40 32.27 -3.77
CA THR A 7 26.79 32.38 -5.19
C THR A 7 26.09 33.57 -5.84
N THR A 8 26.62 33.96 -7.02
CA THR A 8 26.41 35.14 -7.91
C THR A 8 24.98 35.40 -8.38
N GLY A 9 24.04 35.25 -7.44
CA GLY A 9 22.60 35.36 -7.58
C GLY A 9 22.07 36.78 -7.65
N SER A 10 20.81 36.95 -8.04
CA SER A 10 20.08 38.19 -7.74
C SER A 10 19.62 38.26 -6.27
N VAL A 11 19.60 37.13 -5.58
CA VAL A 11 19.16 36.99 -4.18
C VAL A 11 20.38 37.02 -3.25
N SER A 12 20.41 37.98 -2.32
CA SER A 12 21.55 38.15 -1.40
C SER A 12 21.53 37.13 -0.26
N GLU A 13 22.66 36.91 0.41
CA GLU A 13 22.72 36.07 1.62
C GLU A 13 21.74 36.54 2.71
N ALA A 14 21.57 37.86 2.84
CA ALA A 14 20.60 38.45 3.76
C ALA A 14 19.14 38.12 3.38
N ASP A 15 18.84 37.97 2.09
CA ASP A 15 17.50 37.58 1.62
C ASP A 15 17.20 36.11 1.91
N TYR A 16 18.20 35.23 1.75
CA TYR A 16 18.10 33.82 2.14
C TYR A 16 17.89 33.70 3.67
N GLU A 17 18.68 34.42 4.45
CA GLU A 17 18.54 34.47 5.92
C GLU A 17 17.15 34.96 6.33
N ALA A 18 16.68 36.06 5.73
CA ALA A 18 15.34 36.59 5.98
C ALA A 18 14.23 35.60 5.59
N LEU A 19 14.41 34.83 4.51
CA LEU A 19 13.44 33.82 4.08
C LEU A 19 13.36 32.67 5.09
N VAL A 20 14.50 32.19 5.63
CA VAL A 20 14.50 31.18 6.70
C VAL A 20 13.72 31.66 7.93
N LEU A 21 13.95 32.91 8.36
CA LEU A 21 13.23 33.50 9.49
C LEU A 21 11.73 33.60 9.24
N LYS A 22 11.31 33.95 8.02
CA LYS A 22 9.90 33.99 7.63
C LYS A 22 9.26 32.61 7.61
N LEU A 23 9.95 31.60 7.07
CA LEU A 23 9.48 30.20 7.06
C LEU A 23 9.29 29.68 8.49
N HIS A 24 10.21 29.99 9.40
CA HIS A 24 10.05 29.69 10.83
C HIS A 24 8.86 30.46 11.44
N GLY A 25 8.74 31.75 11.17
CA GLY A 25 7.68 32.61 11.73
C GLY A 25 6.25 32.20 11.37
N ILE A 26 6.04 31.57 10.20
CA ILE A 26 4.74 31.01 9.81
C ILE A 26 4.52 29.57 10.27
N GLY A 27 5.47 28.99 11.01
CA GLY A 27 5.40 27.61 11.48
C GLY A 27 5.65 26.56 10.40
N ALA A 28 6.32 26.90 9.30
CA ALA A 28 6.75 25.92 8.30
C ALA A 28 7.92 25.06 8.80
N LEU A 29 8.66 25.54 9.80
CA LEU A 29 9.77 24.84 10.46
C LEU A 29 9.41 24.64 11.94
N LYS A 30 9.23 23.39 12.37
CA LYS A 30 8.83 23.04 13.75
C LYS A 30 9.88 22.13 14.39
N PHE A 31 10.16 22.35 15.66
CA PHE A 31 11.11 21.56 16.45
C PHE A 31 10.41 20.94 17.65
N GLY A 32 10.74 19.68 17.96
CA GLY A 32 10.01 18.85 18.91
C GLY A 32 9.88 17.42 18.38
N GLU A 33 9.09 16.57 19.04
CA GLU A 33 8.97 15.16 18.66
C GLU A 33 7.81 14.93 17.68
N PHE A 34 8.13 14.57 16.45
CA PHE A 34 7.14 14.33 15.39
C PHE A 34 7.26 12.93 14.80
N LYS A 35 6.16 12.18 14.77
CA LYS A 35 6.10 10.90 14.08
C LYS A 35 6.04 11.12 12.56
N LEU A 36 7.06 10.67 11.85
CA LEU A 36 7.12 10.72 10.38
C LEU A 36 6.27 9.61 9.75
N LYS A 37 5.96 9.74 8.46
CA LYS A 37 5.31 8.68 7.66
C LYS A 37 6.08 7.36 7.68
N SER A 38 7.41 7.41 7.86
CA SER A 38 8.26 6.22 8.04
C SER A 38 8.11 5.54 9.41
N GLY A 39 7.31 6.10 10.32
CA GLY A 39 7.19 5.64 11.70
C GLY A 39 8.28 6.19 12.64
N LEU A 40 9.34 6.79 12.10
CA LEU A 40 10.43 7.37 12.90
C LEU A 40 9.97 8.62 13.66
N MET A 41 10.48 8.79 14.87
CA MET A 41 10.36 10.05 15.61
C MET A 41 11.46 11.00 15.13
N SER A 42 11.07 12.16 14.62
CA SER A 42 11.98 13.19 14.14
C SER A 42 11.94 14.41 15.07
N PRO A 43 13.10 15.01 15.41
CA PRO A 43 13.19 16.23 16.21
C PRO A 43 12.79 17.50 15.42
N VAL A 44 12.53 17.36 14.12
CA VAL A 44 12.20 18.46 13.21
C VAL A 44 11.10 18.05 12.22
N TYR A 45 10.09 18.91 12.07
CA TYR A 45 9.03 18.75 11.09
C TYR A 45 8.96 19.98 10.18
N VAL A 46 8.90 19.71 8.87
CA VAL A 46 8.88 20.72 7.82
C VAL A 46 7.54 20.65 7.12
N ASP A 47 6.72 21.70 7.24
CA ASP A 47 5.37 21.77 6.69
C ASP A 47 5.26 22.90 5.67
N LEU A 48 5.77 22.67 4.46
CA LEU A 48 5.81 23.69 3.41
C LEU A 48 4.45 23.94 2.74
N ARG A 49 3.41 23.15 3.05
CA ARG A 49 2.05 23.39 2.53
C ARG A 49 1.48 24.73 2.97
N ILE A 50 1.91 25.23 4.13
CA ILE A 50 1.42 26.49 4.69
C ILE A 50 1.82 27.71 3.87
N ILE A 51 2.89 27.64 3.06
CA ILE A 51 3.42 28.80 2.30
C ILE A 51 2.41 29.34 1.28
N VAL A 52 1.46 28.53 0.83
CA VAL A 52 0.41 28.96 -0.12
C VAL A 52 -0.49 30.04 0.46
N SER A 53 -0.59 30.12 1.79
CA SER A 53 -1.33 31.16 2.52
C SER A 53 -0.54 32.46 2.66
N TYR A 54 0.73 32.50 2.21
CA TYR A 54 1.63 33.64 2.36
C TYR A 54 2.27 33.98 0.99
N PRO A 55 1.56 34.71 0.11
CA PRO A 55 2.02 34.98 -1.25
C PRO A 55 3.42 35.61 -1.35
N GLU A 56 3.76 36.47 -0.40
CA GLU A 56 5.09 37.10 -0.33
C GLU A 56 6.20 36.10 -0.03
N ILE A 57 5.94 35.10 0.81
CA ILE A 57 6.88 34.02 1.12
C ILE A 57 6.97 33.06 -0.06
N LEU A 58 5.84 32.70 -0.68
CA LEU A 58 5.80 31.86 -1.88
C LEU A 58 6.61 32.48 -3.03
N HIS A 59 6.48 33.79 -3.25
CA HIS A 59 7.26 34.53 -4.24
C HIS A 59 8.77 34.43 -3.95
N ARG A 60 9.19 34.68 -2.71
CA ARG A 60 10.62 34.55 -2.33
C ARG A 60 11.15 33.12 -2.44
N VAL A 61 10.34 32.13 -2.12
CA VAL A 61 10.66 30.70 -2.30
C VAL A 61 10.91 30.40 -3.77
N ALA A 62 10.05 30.88 -4.67
CA ALA A 62 10.19 30.69 -6.11
C ALA A 62 11.48 31.33 -6.65
N GLU A 63 11.76 32.60 -6.31
CA GLU A 63 13.00 33.29 -6.70
C GLU A 63 14.26 32.61 -6.13
N ALA A 64 14.23 32.19 -4.86
CA ALA A 64 15.35 31.51 -4.21
C ALA A 64 15.67 30.15 -4.85
N MET A 65 14.65 29.44 -5.34
CA MET A 65 14.82 28.20 -6.10
C MET A 65 15.26 28.48 -7.54
N TRP A 66 14.67 29.49 -8.20
CA TRP A 66 15.05 29.89 -9.55
C TRP A 66 16.52 30.29 -9.64
N ASP A 67 17.04 31.03 -8.66
CA ASP A 67 18.45 31.44 -8.63
C ASP A 67 19.42 30.24 -8.65
N ARG A 68 18.98 29.06 -8.20
CA ARG A 68 19.77 27.82 -8.23
C ARG A 68 19.84 27.17 -9.62
N VAL A 69 18.90 27.50 -10.50
CA VAL A 69 18.75 26.83 -11.81
C VAL A 69 18.66 27.80 -12.99
N LYS A 70 18.81 29.10 -12.78
CA LYS A 70 18.74 30.12 -13.86
C LYS A 70 19.77 29.90 -14.98
N ASP A 71 20.89 29.26 -14.67
CA ASP A 71 21.97 28.93 -15.61
C ASP A 71 21.86 27.48 -16.14
N VAL A 72 20.83 26.73 -15.72
CA VAL A 72 20.53 25.38 -16.20
C VAL A 72 19.62 25.50 -17.42
N GLU A 73 19.92 24.73 -18.46
CA GLU A 73 19.11 24.75 -19.67
C GLU A 73 17.96 23.74 -19.60
N PHE A 74 16.72 24.23 -19.60
CA PHE A 74 15.50 23.41 -19.68
C PHE A 74 14.40 24.13 -20.49
N ASP A 75 13.48 23.35 -21.06
CA ASP A 75 12.42 23.87 -21.95
C ASP A 75 11.08 24.00 -21.21
N VAL A 76 10.84 23.11 -20.26
CA VAL A 76 9.63 23.05 -19.43
C VAL A 76 10.00 22.67 -18.00
N MET A 77 9.11 22.92 -17.04
CA MET A 77 9.26 22.45 -15.66
C MET A 77 8.07 21.61 -15.22
N CYS A 78 8.27 20.64 -14.32
CA CYS A 78 7.19 19.86 -13.72
C CYS A 78 7.32 19.87 -12.20
N GLY A 79 6.29 20.38 -11.52
CA GLY A 79 6.21 20.30 -10.06
C GLY A 79 5.81 18.90 -9.60
N VAL A 80 6.47 18.40 -8.56
CA VAL A 80 6.03 17.18 -7.86
C VAL A 80 4.64 17.43 -7.22
N PRO A 81 3.69 16.47 -7.28
CA PRO A 81 2.31 16.73 -6.88
C PRO A 81 2.12 17.27 -5.45
N TYR A 82 1.13 18.16 -5.31
CA TYR A 82 0.71 18.91 -4.13
C TYR A 82 1.61 20.10 -3.74
N THR A 83 2.59 19.91 -2.87
CA THR A 83 3.28 21.05 -2.21
C THR A 83 4.19 21.82 -3.16
N ALA A 84 4.84 21.13 -4.10
CA ALA A 84 5.71 21.79 -5.08
C ALA A 84 4.95 22.44 -6.25
N LEU A 85 3.66 22.11 -6.47
CA LEU A 85 2.88 22.68 -7.58
C LEU A 85 2.68 24.20 -7.46
N PRO A 86 2.31 24.78 -6.29
CA PRO A 86 2.28 26.23 -6.10
C PRO A 86 3.62 26.91 -6.36
N ILE A 87 4.73 26.27 -5.94
CA ILE A 87 6.08 26.78 -6.13
C ILE A 87 6.42 26.80 -7.62
N ALA A 88 6.24 25.68 -8.32
CA ALA A 88 6.47 25.56 -9.76
C ALA A 88 5.59 26.53 -10.56
N THR A 89 4.33 26.72 -10.16
CA THR A 89 3.42 27.69 -10.78
C THR A 89 3.96 29.11 -10.63
N CYS A 90 4.47 29.46 -9.45
CA CYS A 90 5.04 30.78 -9.18
C CYS A 90 6.33 31.01 -9.97
N MET A 91 7.24 30.02 -10.00
CA MET A 91 8.46 30.07 -10.83
C MET A 91 8.14 30.23 -12.32
N SER A 92 7.19 29.44 -12.83
CA SER A 92 6.72 29.49 -14.22
C SER A 92 6.18 30.88 -14.58
N ALA A 93 5.33 31.46 -13.72
CA ALA A 93 4.75 32.78 -13.93
C ALA A 93 5.76 33.93 -13.85
N LEU A 94 6.75 33.85 -12.95
CA LEU A 94 7.76 34.89 -12.76
C LEU A 94 8.80 34.93 -13.88
N HIS A 95 9.19 33.76 -14.40
CA HIS A 95 10.30 33.65 -15.35
C HIS A 95 9.88 33.23 -16.77
N GLY A 96 8.58 33.07 -17.01
CA GLY A 96 8.03 32.83 -18.35
C GLY A 96 8.35 31.44 -18.91
N THR A 97 8.68 30.47 -18.06
CA THR A 97 8.96 29.08 -18.50
C THR A 97 7.70 28.21 -18.38
N PRO A 98 7.28 27.48 -19.42
CA PRO A 98 6.09 26.64 -19.36
C PRO A 98 6.17 25.54 -18.29
N MET A 99 5.02 25.26 -17.66
CA MET A 99 4.89 24.23 -16.64
C MET A 99 4.03 23.05 -17.13
N LEU A 100 4.45 21.86 -16.77
CA LEU A 100 3.70 20.61 -16.82
C LEU A 100 3.22 20.24 -15.42
N MET A 101 2.12 19.50 -15.35
CA MET A 101 1.58 19.00 -14.09
C MET A 101 1.39 17.48 -14.18
N ARG A 102 2.19 16.75 -13.41
CA ARG A 102 1.94 15.32 -13.19
C ARG A 102 0.69 15.16 -12.33
N ARG A 103 -0.23 14.29 -12.77
CA ARG A 103 -1.34 13.85 -11.94
C ARG A 103 -0.88 12.71 -11.03
N LYS A 104 -1.14 12.84 -9.73
CA LYS A 104 -0.91 11.73 -8.79
C LYS A 104 -1.89 10.56 -9.03
N GLU A 105 -3.10 10.88 -9.47
CA GLU A 105 -4.15 9.91 -9.77
C GLU A 105 -4.61 10.11 -11.22
N VAL A 106 -4.44 9.09 -12.06
CA VAL A 106 -4.98 9.09 -13.41
C VAL A 106 -6.45 8.70 -13.34
N LYS A 107 -7.35 9.66 -13.61
CA LYS A 107 -8.80 9.41 -13.63
C LYS A 107 -9.16 8.44 -14.77
N ASP A 108 -10.16 7.58 -14.52
CA ASP A 108 -10.68 6.61 -15.49
C ASP A 108 -11.46 7.24 -16.67
N TYR A 109 -11.77 8.54 -16.60
CA TYR A 109 -12.52 9.30 -17.60
C TYR A 109 -11.72 10.50 -18.14
N GLY A 110 -12.00 10.92 -19.38
CA GLY A 110 -11.26 11.98 -20.08
C GLY A 110 -10.02 11.48 -20.83
N THR A 111 -9.02 12.34 -21.02
CA THR A 111 -7.84 12.07 -21.88
C THR A 111 -6.85 11.04 -21.31
N LYS A 112 -7.04 10.57 -20.07
CA LYS A 112 -6.18 9.59 -19.35
C LYS A 112 -4.69 9.96 -19.28
N LYS A 113 -4.34 11.22 -19.53
CA LYS A 113 -2.94 11.67 -19.51
C LYS A 113 -2.39 11.67 -18.08
N ALA A 114 -1.21 11.10 -17.90
CA ALA A 114 -0.46 11.17 -16.66
C ALA A 114 0.16 12.57 -16.44
N ILE A 115 0.45 13.27 -17.54
CA ILE A 115 1.05 14.61 -17.59
C ILE A 115 0.08 15.58 -18.27
N GLU A 116 -0.26 16.67 -17.57
CA GLU A 116 -1.02 17.79 -18.11
C GLU A 116 -0.07 18.91 -18.58
N GLY A 117 -0.47 19.62 -19.62
CA GLY A 117 0.32 20.68 -20.26
C GLY A 117 0.64 20.37 -21.72
N ALA A 118 1.26 21.35 -22.40
CA ALA A 118 1.70 21.21 -23.79
C ALA A 118 3.21 20.93 -23.81
N PHE A 119 3.60 19.82 -24.43
CA PHE A 119 4.98 19.42 -24.57
C PHE A 119 5.22 18.64 -25.87
N THR A 120 6.48 18.53 -26.26
CA THR A 120 6.96 17.73 -27.40
C THR A 120 8.06 16.80 -26.91
N ALA A 121 8.07 15.57 -27.42
CA ALA A 121 9.14 14.61 -27.12
C ALA A 121 10.52 15.21 -27.44
N GLY A 122 11.49 14.95 -26.57
CA GLY A 122 12.85 15.49 -26.64
C GLY A 122 13.08 16.78 -25.85
N GLN A 123 12.02 17.46 -25.39
CA GLN A 123 12.15 18.61 -24.49
C GLN A 123 12.77 18.22 -23.15
N ARG A 124 13.57 19.12 -22.60
CA ARG A 124 14.18 19.01 -21.27
C ARG A 124 13.22 19.52 -20.21
N CYS A 125 12.93 18.68 -19.23
CA CYS A 125 12.03 18.99 -18.14
C CYS A 125 12.82 19.14 -16.83
N LEU A 126 12.76 20.32 -16.21
CA LEU A 126 13.24 20.54 -14.85
C LEU A 126 12.20 20.01 -13.84
N ILE A 127 12.62 19.23 -12.84
CA ILE A 127 11.74 18.85 -11.73
C ILE A 127 11.80 19.91 -10.63
N VAL A 128 10.63 20.34 -10.14
CA VAL A 128 10.51 21.26 -9.00
C VAL A 128 9.94 20.49 -7.81
N GLU A 129 10.66 20.47 -6.69
CA GLU A 129 10.31 19.77 -5.45
C GLU A 129 10.37 20.72 -4.24
N ASP A 130 9.58 20.46 -3.20
CA ASP A 130 9.62 21.30 -1.98
C ASP A 130 10.67 20.80 -0.97
N LEU A 131 10.78 19.48 -0.79
CA LEU A 131 11.63 18.88 0.23
C LEU A 131 12.21 17.56 -0.25
N VAL A 132 13.53 17.40 -0.16
CA VAL A 132 14.23 16.14 -0.49
C VAL A 132 14.78 15.50 0.78
N THR A 133 14.34 14.26 1.04
CA THR A 133 14.97 13.35 2.02
C THR A 133 15.79 12.28 1.30
N SER A 134 15.09 11.41 0.55
CA SER A 134 15.67 10.26 -0.16
C SER A 134 15.56 10.37 -1.68
N GLY A 135 14.86 11.38 -2.22
CA GLY A 135 14.66 11.56 -3.66
C GLY A 135 13.60 10.65 -4.33
N MET A 136 12.85 9.83 -3.58
CA MET A 136 11.87 8.90 -4.18
C MET A 136 10.69 9.61 -4.87
N SER A 137 10.17 10.70 -4.30
CA SER A 137 9.07 11.49 -4.89
C SER A 137 9.43 12.09 -6.25
N VAL A 138 10.70 12.49 -6.39
CA VAL A 138 11.28 12.94 -7.65
C VAL A 138 11.29 11.79 -8.65
N GLN A 139 11.80 10.61 -8.28
CA GLN A 139 11.84 9.43 -9.16
C GLN A 139 10.46 9.01 -9.68
N GLU A 140 9.46 8.96 -8.79
CA GLU A 140 8.07 8.67 -9.18
C GLU A 140 7.52 9.69 -10.19
N THR A 141 8.10 10.89 -10.24
CA THR A 141 7.72 11.96 -11.16
C THR A 141 8.51 11.90 -12.47
N VAL A 142 9.78 11.51 -12.42
CA VAL A 142 10.64 11.34 -13.60
C VAL A 142 10.11 10.24 -14.53
N GLU A 143 9.77 9.07 -13.99
CA GLU A 143 9.40 7.90 -14.80
C GLU A 143 8.23 8.18 -15.77
N PRO A 144 7.10 8.80 -15.37
CA PRO A 144 6.04 9.17 -16.31
C PRO A 144 6.45 10.21 -17.35
N LEU A 145 7.33 11.16 -17.01
CA LEU A 145 7.81 12.18 -17.95
C LEU A 145 8.70 11.56 -19.03
N GLU A 146 9.60 10.67 -18.64
CA GLU A 146 10.47 9.94 -19.58
C GLU A 146 9.68 9.02 -20.51
N LYS A 147 8.62 8.37 -20.01
CA LYS A 147 7.69 7.57 -20.83
C LYS A 147 7.00 8.39 -21.93
N GLU A 148 6.75 9.67 -21.68
CA GLU A 148 6.18 10.61 -22.65
C GLU A 148 7.27 11.26 -23.54
N GLY A 149 8.52 10.79 -23.44
CA GLY A 149 9.65 11.21 -24.27
C GLY A 149 10.36 12.48 -23.81
N LEU A 150 10.08 12.99 -22.60
CA LEU A 150 10.80 14.12 -22.03
C LEU A 150 12.16 13.67 -21.47
N LYS A 151 13.13 14.58 -21.48
CA LYS A 151 14.46 14.36 -20.90
C LYS A 151 14.54 15.04 -19.55
N VAL A 152 14.88 14.31 -18.50
CA VAL A 152 15.04 14.89 -17.15
C VAL A 152 16.49 14.72 -16.71
N SER A 153 17.15 15.82 -16.38
CA SER A 153 18.53 15.84 -15.88
C SER A 153 18.70 16.62 -14.58
N ASP A 154 17.79 17.54 -14.28
CA ASP A 154 17.96 18.51 -13.20
C ASP A 154 16.71 18.54 -12.31
N VAL A 155 16.97 18.71 -11.01
CA VAL A 155 15.97 18.80 -9.96
C VAL A 155 16.29 20.01 -9.11
N VAL A 156 15.32 20.92 -8.94
CA VAL A 156 15.42 22.02 -7.99
C VAL A 156 14.54 21.75 -6.77
N VAL A 157 15.10 21.97 -5.58
CA VAL A 157 14.40 21.77 -4.30
C VAL A 157 14.53 22.98 -3.38
N LEU A 158 13.48 23.31 -2.63
CA LEU A 158 13.58 24.33 -1.60
C LEU A 158 14.53 23.87 -0.48
N ILE A 159 14.28 22.70 0.12
CA ILE A 159 15.06 22.19 1.25
C ILE A 159 15.61 20.79 0.96
N ASP A 160 16.94 20.66 0.98
CA ASP A 160 17.63 19.37 1.09
C ASP A 160 17.81 19.04 2.58
N ARG A 161 17.25 17.91 3.03
CA ARG A 161 17.40 17.45 4.42
C ARG A 161 18.78 16.89 4.73
N GLU A 162 19.65 16.75 3.72
CA GLU A 162 21.00 16.20 3.84
C GLU A 162 20.99 14.76 4.35
N GLN A 163 19.96 13.98 3.98
CA GLN A 163 19.77 12.59 4.38
C GLN A 163 19.99 11.63 3.22
N GLY A 164 20.92 11.90 2.28
CA GLY A 164 21.29 11.00 1.18
C GLY A 164 20.53 11.17 -0.15
N GLY A 165 19.48 12.00 -0.20
CA GLY A 165 18.72 12.26 -1.43
C GLY A 165 19.58 12.81 -2.59
N ARG A 166 20.52 13.70 -2.31
CA ARG A 166 21.48 14.23 -3.31
C ARG A 166 22.29 13.14 -3.99
N ALA A 167 22.89 12.24 -3.22
CA ALA A 167 23.72 11.16 -3.73
C ALA A 167 22.91 10.16 -4.57
N ARG A 168 21.68 9.86 -4.11
CA ARG A 168 20.77 8.96 -4.82
C ARG A 168 20.27 9.52 -6.16
N LEU A 169 19.95 10.80 -6.21
CA LEU A 169 19.56 11.43 -7.48
C LEU A 169 20.76 11.46 -8.44
N ALA A 170 21.96 11.76 -7.95
CA ALA A 170 23.16 11.74 -8.76
C ALA A 170 23.47 10.35 -9.36
N SER A 171 23.22 9.26 -8.62
CA SER A 171 23.41 7.89 -9.15
C SER A 171 22.43 7.50 -10.27
N GLN A 172 21.40 8.32 -10.49
CA GLN A 172 20.42 8.19 -11.57
C GLN A 172 20.59 9.27 -12.64
N ASN A 173 21.74 9.96 -12.66
CA ASN A 173 22.02 11.07 -13.56
C ASN A 173 21.10 12.27 -13.38
N LEU A 174 20.56 12.47 -12.17
CA LEU A 174 19.77 13.64 -11.80
C LEU A 174 20.58 14.57 -10.90
N GLN A 175 20.85 15.79 -11.37
CA GLN A 175 21.58 16.81 -10.62
C GLN A 175 20.62 17.57 -9.69
N LEU A 176 20.90 17.54 -8.38
CA LEU A 176 20.10 18.24 -7.37
C LEU A 176 20.64 19.65 -7.06
N HIS A 177 19.78 20.65 -7.25
CA HIS A 177 19.97 22.05 -6.95
C HIS A 177 19.09 22.46 -5.76
N SER A 178 19.68 22.65 -4.58
CA SER A 178 18.92 23.03 -3.38
C SER A 178 19.06 24.53 -3.07
N ALA A 179 17.96 25.18 -2.70
CA ALA A 179 17.97 26.56 -2.19
C ALA A 179 18.50 26.60 -0.76
N PHE A 180 18.08 25.65 0.08
CA PHE A 180 18.53 25.50 1.45
C PHE A 180 19.01 24.07 1.73
N THR A 181 20.00 23.94 2.59
CA THR A 181 20.22 22.70 3.35
C THR A 181 19.61 22.84 4.74
N LEU A 182 19.22 21.72 5.34
CA LEU A 182 18.71 21.73 6.71
C LEU A 182 19.76 22.24 7.70
N SER A 183 21.04 21.94 7.49
CA SER A 183 22.14 22.53 8.26
C SER A 183 22.18 24.06 8.19
N TYR A 184 22.02 24.65 7.00
CA TYR A 184 21.98 26.11 6.84
C TYR A 184 20.81 26.73 7.60
N ILE A 185 19.64 26.09 7.54
CA ILE A 185 18.44 26.52 8.28
C ILE A 185 18.72 26.49 9.79
N LEU A 186 19.33 25.42 10.32
CA LEU A 186 19.66 25.30 11.74
C LEU A 186 20.66 26.37 12.20
N ASP A 187 21.72 26.61 11.42
CA ASP A 187 22.73 27.62 11.73
C ASP A 187 22.12 29.03 11.75
N THR A 188 21.26 29.31 10.77
CA THR A 188 20.52 30.59 10.69
C THR A 188 19.62 30.78 11.91
N LEU A 189 18.79 29.79 12.24
CA LEU A 189 17.88 29.90 13.38
C LEU A 189 18.63 29.95 14.71
N GLY A 190 19.76 29.24 14.83
CA GLY A 190 20.64 29.31 15.99
C GLY A 190 21.28 30.69 16.18
N LYS A 191 21.76 31.32 15.10
CA LYS A 191 22.29 32.70 15.10
C LYS A 191 21.28 33.71 15.65
N HIS A 192 19.98 33.50 15.40
CA HIS A 192 18.89 34.36 15.86
C HIS A 192 18.25 33.92 17.18
N GLY A 193 18.78 32.89 17.85
CA GLY A 193 18.25 32.41 19.12
C GLY A 193 16.87 31.74 19.03
N LEU A 194 16.44 31.34 17.83
CA LEU A 194 15.16 30.66 17.57
C LEU A 194 15.26 29.14 17.75
N VAL A 195 16.48 28.60 17.74
CA VAL A 195 16.79 27.19 18.00
C VAL A 195 17.96 27.15 18.98
N THR A 196 17.85 26.36 20.06
CA THR A 196 18.94 26.23 21.03
C THR A 196 20.06 25.34 20.49
N PRO A 197 21.30 25.47 21.00
CA PRO A 197 22.40 24.58 20.61
C PRO A 197 22.08 23.10 20.80
N GLU A 198 21.32 22.75 21.84
CA GLU A 198 20.89 21.37 22.14
C GLU A 198 19.94 20.85 21.06
N VAL A 199 18.91 21.63 20.70
CA VAL A 199 17.97 21.25 19.63
C VAL A 199 18.70 21.12 18.30
N ALA A 200 19.58 22.07 17.97
CA ALA A 200 20.39 21.99 16.76
C ALA A 200 21.27 20.74 16.73
N ALA A 201 21.90 20.38 17.85
CA ALA A 201 22.68 19.16 17.98
C ALA A 201 21.82 17.89 17.80
N THR A 202 20.63 17.85 18.40
CA THR A 202 19.68 16.73 18.23
C THR A 202 19.26 16.56 16.77
N VAL A 203 18.96 17.65 16.06
CA VAL A 203 18.59 17.57 14.64
C VAL A 203 19.78 17.12 13.79
N ARG A 204 20.99 17.64 14.03
CA ARG A 204 22.20 17.22 13.31
C ARG A 204 22.51 15.74 13.54
N GLN A 205 22.38 15.27 14.77
CA GLN A 205 22.54 13.86 15.11
C GLN A 205 21.50 13.00 14.38
N PHE A 206 20.23 13.43 14.38
CA PHE A 206 19.17 12.75 13.63
C PHE A 206 19.50 12.65 12.13
N ILE A 207 20.01 13.72 11.50
CA ILE A 207 20.44 13.68 10.10
C ILE A 207 21.57 12.66 9.89
N ALA A 208 22.59 12.67 10.77
CA ALA A 208 23.74 11.75 10.68
C ALA A 208 23.36 10.27 10.87
N ASP A 209 22.38 10.02 11.75
CA ASP A 209 21.88 8.68 12.08
C ASP A 209 20.89 8.15 11.03
N ASN A 210 20.25 9.02 10.26
CA ASN A 210 19.19 8.65 9.31
C ASN A 210 19.59 8.97 7.85
N GLN A 211 20.83 8.63 7.47
CA GLN A 211 21.38 8.80 6.13
C GLN A 211 20.89 7.71 5.16
N THR A 212 20.19 8.10 4.09
CA THR A 212 19.59 7.13 3.14
C THR A 212 20.57 6.54 2.13
N ASP A 213 21.84 6.97 2.15
CA ASP A 213 22.93 6.58 1.23
C ASP A 213 24.00 5.66 1.85
N LYS A 214 24.01 5.46 3.17
CA LYS A 214 24.88 4.46 3.82
C LYS A 214 24.41 3.04 3.46
N PRO A 215 25.28 2.15 2.94
CA PRO A 215 24.98 0.72 2.88
C PRO A 215 24.66 0.23 4.30
N GLY A 216 23.37 -0.03 4.56
CA GLY A 216 22.90 -0.50 5.86
C GLY A 216 22.28 0.56 6.81
N VAL A 217 22.06 1.82 6.40
CA VAL A 217 21.25 2.79 7.21
C VAL A 217 20.21 3.58 6.37
N ILE A 218 19.65 2.94 5.35
CA ILE A 218 18.19 2.98 5.26
C ILE A 218 17.73 2.34 6.59
N PRO A 219 16.68 2.75 7.33
CA PRO A 219 15.88 1.70 7.90
C PRO A 219 15.50 0.88 6.67
N ALA A 220 16.24 -0.21 6.41
CA ALA A 220 15.73 -1.28 5.58
C ALA A 220 14.26 -1.34 5.94
N ALA A 221 13.35 -1.30 4.95
CA ALA A 221 11.97 -1.67 5.21
C ALA A 221 12.06 -2.85 6.18
N ALA A 222 11.66 -2.63 7.46
CA ALA A 222 12.23 -3.35 8.61
C ALA A 222 12.41 -4.80 8.18
N PRO A 223 13.66 -5.31 8.08
CA PRO A 223 14.05 -6.36 7.12
C PRO A 223 12.87 -7.27 6.92
N ALA A 224 12.18 -7.13 5.76
CA ALA A 224 10.76 -7.47 5.59
C ALA A 224 10.42 -8.62 6.53
N ALA A 225 9.75 -8.31 7.65
CA ALA A 225 9.77 -9.16 8.85
C ALA A 225 9.73 -10.62 8.42
N LYS A 226 10.85 -11.34 8.63
CA LYS A 226 11.09 -12.62 7.96
C LYS A 226 9.83 -13.45 8.07
N ARG A 227 9.26 -13.82 6.91
CA ARG A 227 7.97 -14.48 6.89
C ARG A 227 8.01 -15.69 7.81
N LEU A 228 7.14 -15.70 8.80
CA LEU A 228 7.02 -16.82 9.72
C LEU A 228 6.37 -18.00 9.00
N ARG A 229 6.80 -19.21 9.36
CA ARG A 229 6.20 -20.40 8.78
C ARG A 229 4.77 -20.55 9.27
N TYR A 230 3.91 -21.22 8.49
CA TYR A 230 2.53 -21.46 8.90
C TYR A 230 2.46 -22.19 10.24
N GLU A 231 3.32 -23.18 10.49
CA GLU A 231 3.40 -23.86 11.79
C GLU A 231 3.81 -22.95 12.95
N ASP A 232 4.62 -21.92 12.71
CA ASP A 232 4.98 -20.95 13.75
C ASP A 232 3.81 -19.99 14.01
N ARG A 233 3.11 -19.59 12.94
CA ARG A 233 1.96 -18.67 12.99
C ARG A 233 0.72 -19.31 13.60
N SER A 234 0.55 -20.62 13.51
CA SER A 234 -0.60 -21.30 14.12
C SER A 234 -0.67 -21.04 15.63
N SER A 235 0.48 -20.99 16.30
CA SER A 235 0.61 -20.68 17.73
C SER A 235 0.31 -19.22 18.10
N LEU A 236 0.36 -18.31 17.10
CA LEU A 236 0.11 -16.88 17.27
C LEU A 236 -1.34 -16.50 16.96
N ALA A 237 -2.11 -17.38 16.31
CA ALA A 237 -3.51 -17.15 15.98
C ALA A 237 -4.38 -17.18 17.25
N GLN A 238 -5.07 -16.07 17.52
CA GLN A 238 -6.03 -16.01 18.64
C GLN A 238 -7.35 -16.72 18.31
N ASN A 239 -7.75 -16.72 17.03
CA ASN A 239 -8.90 -17.47 16.57
C ASN A 239 -8.50 -18.96 16.38
N PRO A 240 -9.14 -19.92 17.06
CA PRO A 240 -8.78 -21.33 16.97
C PRO A 240 -8.89 -21.93 15.56
N LEU A 241 -9.82 -21.44 14.74
CA LEU A 241 -9.97 -21.90 13.36
C LEU A 241 -8.82 -21.38 12.47
N GLY A 242 -8.37 -20.14 12.70
CA GLY A 242 -7.15 -19.59 12.08
C GLY A 242 -5.91 -20.44 12.35
N GLY A 243 -5.69 -20.82 13.62
CA GLY A 243 -4.59 -21.72 13.99
C GLY A 243 -4.67 -23.06 13.28
N LYS A 244 -5.85 -23.69 13.26
CA LYS A 244 -6.09 -24.96 12.55
C LYS A 244 -5.87 -24.85 11.04
N LEU A 245 -6.19 -23.71 10.43
CA LEU A 245 -5.99 -23.50 8.99
C LEU A 245 -4.50 -23.44 8.66
N PHE A 246 -3.69 -22.74 9.45
CA PHE A 246 -2.25 -22.75 9.29
C PHE A 246 -1.65 -24.16 9.42
N GLU A 247 -2.08 -24.94 10.44
CA GLU A 247 -1.64 -26.33 10.61
C GLU A 247 -2.01 -27.22 9.42
N LEU A 248 -3.23 -27.06 8.89
CA LEU A 248 -3.70 -27.75 7.71
C LEU A 248 -2.84 -27.41 6.49
N MET A 249 -2.59 -26.12 6.25
CA MET A 249 -1.77 -25.64 5.14
C MET A 249 -0.35 -26.23 5.21
N ALA A 250 0.26 -26.22 6.40
CA ALA A 250 1.59 -26.79 6.64
C ALA A 250 1.61 -28.31 6.38
N ARG A 251 0.67 -29.06 6.98
CA ARG A 251 0.57 -30.52 6.85
C ARG A 251 0.33 -30.96 5.40
N LYS A 252 -0.62 -30.32 4.72
CA LYS A 252 -0.97 -30.66 3.33
C LYS A 252 -0.06 -29.99 2.31
N LYS A 253 0.85 -29.09 2.71
CA LYS A 253 1.65 -28.27 1.78
C LYS A 253 0.77 -27.65 0.69
N THR A 254 -0.27 -26.94 1.12
CA THR A 254 -1.17 -26.23 0.23
C THR A 254 -1.62 -24.94 0.85
N ASN A 255 -1.57 -23.89 0.03
CA ASN A 255 -2.14 -22.58 0.30
C ASN A 255 -3.10 -22.17 -0.82
N LEU A 256 -3.78 -23.15 -1.40
CA LEU A 256 -4.76 -22.97 -2.46
C LEU A 256 -6.18 -23.03 -1.88
N SER A 257 -6.95 -22.00 -2.19
CA SER A 257 -8.41 -22.02 -2.11
C SER A 257 -9.01 -22.12 -3.51
N VAL A 258 -10.00 -23.01 -3.69
CA VAL A 258 -10.78 -23.10 -4.94
C VAL A 258 -12.14 -22.44 -4.74
N ALA A 259 -12.49 -21.53 -5.65
CA ALA A 259 -13.80 -20.90 -5.75
C ALA A 259 -14.72 -21.71 -6.68
N ALA A 260 -15.71 -22.36 -6.09
CA ALA A 260 -16.62 -23.27 -6.79
C ALA A 260 -17.84 -22.54 -7.37
N ASP A 261 -17.59 -21.57 -8.26
CA ASP A 261 -18.63 -20.81 -8.96
C ASP A 261 -19.18 -21.63 -10.14
N VAL A 262 -19.87 -22.74 -9.82
CA VAL A 262 -20.47 -23.69 -10.77
C VAL A 262 -22.00 -23.58 -10.75
N ALA A 263 -22.69 -24.22 -11.70
CA ALA A 263 -24.13 -24.01 -11.89
C ALA A 263 -25.01 -24.82 -10.94
N THR A 264 -24.54 -26.00 -10.50
CA THR A 264 -25.35 -26.92 -9.68
C THR A 264 -24.60 -27.41 -8.44
N VAL A 265 -25.34 -27.83 -7.43
CA VAL A 265 -24.77 -28.38 -6.19
C VAL A 265 -24.04 -29.70 -6.45
N GLU A 266 -24.56 -30.52 -7.37
CA GLU A 266 -23.93 -31.77 -7.79
C GLU A 266 -22.56 -31.53 -8.44
N GLU A 267 -22.46 -30.54 -9.34
CA GLU A 267 -21.18 -30.12 -9.91
C GLU A 267 -20.22 -29.62 -8.82
N MET A 268 -20.72 -28.86 -7.84
CA MET A 268 -19.92 -28.34 -6.73
C MET A 268 -19.36 -29.50 -5.88
N LEU A 269 -20.17 -30.50 -5.55
CA LEU A 269 -19.76 -31.67 -4.78
C LEU A 269 -18.75 -32.54 -5.54
N GLN A 270 -18.97 -32.76 -6.84
CA GLN A 270 -18.00 -33.46 -7.70
C GLN A 270 -16.67 -32.70 -7.78
N LEU A 271 -16.72 -31.38 -7.89
CA LEU A 271 -15.54 -30.54 -7.86
C LEU A 271 -14.82 -30.64 -6.52
N ALA A 272 -15.53 -30.55 -5.40
CA ALA A 272 -14.98 -30.68 -4.05
C ALA A 272 -14.24 -32.00 -3.84
N ASP A 273 -14.79 -33.12 -4.33
CA ASP A 273 -14.11 -34.43 -4.26
C ASP A 273 -12.83 -34.47 -5.10
N LYS A 274 -12.87 -33.88 -6.31
CA LYS A 274 -11.71 -33.85 -7.23
C LYS A 274 -10.58 -32.96 -6.73
N VAL A 275 -10.88 -31.76 -6.25
CA VAL A 275 -9.86 -30.78 -5.86
C VAL A 275 -9.45 -30.89 -4.39
N GLY A 276 -10.27 -31.55 -3.56
CA GLY A 276 -10.07 -31.72 -2.11
C GLY A 276 -8.64 -32.06 -1.68
N PRO A 277 -7.97 -33.06 -2.31
CA PRO A 277 -6.59 -33.41 -1.98
C PRO A 277 -5.57 -32.26 -2.18
N HIS A 278 -5.91 -31.23 -2.95
CA HIS A 278 -5.00 -30.17 -3.37
C HIS A 278 -5.25 -28.82 -2.65
N ILE A 279 -6.34 -28.66 -1.90
CA ILE A 279 -6.76 -27.37 -1.36
C ILE A 279 -6.72 -27.31 0.17
N CYS A 280 -6.59 -26.10 0.73
CA CYS A 280 -6.82 -25.84 2.15
C CYS A 280 -8.24 -25.32 2.42
N VAL A 281 -8.83 -24.60 1.46
CA VAL A 281 -10.15 -23.98 1.60
C VAL A 281 -10.98 -24.21 0.34
N PHE A 282 -12.20 -24.71 0.51
CA PHE A 282 -13.20 -24.80 -0.56
C PHE A 282 -14.22 -23.68 -0.40
N LYS A 283 -14.21 -22.73 -1.34
CA LYS A 283 -15.03 -21.52 -1.27
C LYS A 283 -16.31 -21.68 -2.08
N THR A 284 -17.46 -21.44 -1.45
CA THR A 284 -18.80 -21.56 -2.03
C THR A 284 -19.46 -20.19 -2.22
N HIS A 285 -20.50 -20.17 -3.04
CA HIS A 285 -21.54 -19.13 -3.06
C HIS A 285 -22.88 -19.85 -3.05
N VAL A 286 -23.41 -20.14 -1.87
CA VAL A 286 -24.62 -20.97 -1.73
C VAL A 286 -25.85 -20.34 -2.41
N ASP A 287 -25.85 -19.01 -2.54
CA ASP A 287 -26.93 -18.20 -3.09
C ASP A 287 -27.02 -18.23 -4.62
N VAL A 288 -26.08 -18.89 -5.31
CA VAL A 288 -26.16 -19.10 -6.77
C VAL A 288 -26.91 -20.38 -7.16
N PHE A 289 -27.22 -21.24 -6.19
CA PHE A 289 -27.90 -22.52 -6.44
C PHE A 289 -29.41 -22.40 -6.26
N ASP A 290 -30.17 -22.93 -7.22
CA ASP A 290 -31.63 -23.01 -7.16
C ASP A 290 -32.13 -23.97 -6.06
N LYS A 291 -31.26 -24.90 -5.61
CA LYS A 291 -31.59 -25.92 -4.61
C LYS A 291 -30.52 -25.97 -3.54
N TRP A 292 -30.94 -26.01 -2.28
CA TRP A 292 -30.07 -26.21 -1.13
C TRP A 292 -30.81 -26.99 -0.04
N SER A 293 -30.15 -27.99 0.55
CA SER A 293 -30.74 -28.86 1.56
C SER A 293 -29.70 -29.33 2.58
N ASP A 294 -30.17 -29.79 3.73
CA ASP A 294 -29.32 -30.34 4.79
C ASP A 294 -28.57 -31.62 4.33
N GLU A 295 -29.08 -32.33 3.32
CA GLU A 295 -28.41 -33.48 2.70
C GLU A 295 -27.16 -33.05 1.94
N TYR A 296 -27.26 -32.02 1.09
CA TYR A 296 -26.10 -31.49 0.36
C TYR A 296 -25.05 -30.89 1.31
N VAL A 297 -25.49 -30.22 2.39
CA VAL A 297 -24.62 -29.76 3.47
C VAL A 297 -23.82 -30.92 4.05
N THR A 298 -24.51 -32.02 4.39
CA THR A 298 -23.87 -33.21 4.97
C THR A 298 -22.85 -33.82 4.01
N GLN A 299 -23.18 -33.92 2.71
CA GLN A 299 -22.26 -34.43 1.69
C GLN A 299 -21.00 -33.54 1.57
N LEU A 300 -21.16 -32.21 1.53
CA LEU A 300 -20.02 -31.29 1.47
C LEU A 300 -19.12 -31.41 2.70
N GLN A 301 -19.71 -31.50 3.90
CA GLN A 301 -18.98 -31.69 5.16
C GLN A 301 -18.23 -33.03 5.19
N GLN A 302 -18.82 -34.10 4.66
CA GLN A 302 -18.14 -35.39 4.51
C GLN A 302 -16.94 -35.30 3.58
N LEU A 303 -17.02 -34.54 2.48
CA LEU A 303 -15.89 -34.31 1.57
C LEU A 303 -14.80 -33.45 2.23
N ALA A 304 -15.19 -32.40 2.97
CA ALA A 304 -14.28 -31.57 3.75
C ALA A 304 -13.51 -32.41 4.79
N ALA A 305 -14.20 -33.31 5.49
CA ALA A 305 -13.57 -34.23 6.42
C ALA A 305 -12.70 -35.29 5.74
N LYS A 306 -13.16 -35.88 4.63
CA LYS A 306 -12.44 -36.89 3.84
C LYS A 306 -11.11 -36.34 3.32
N HIS A 307 -11.12 -35.11 2.83
CA HIS A 307 -9.98 -34.51 2.14
C HIS A 307 -9.22 -33.49 2.98
N ASP A 308 -9.67 -33.21 4.19
CA ASP A 308 -9.05 -32.26 5.12
C ASP A 308 -8.91 -30.86 4.49
N PHE A 309 -10.04 -30.19 4.26
CA PHE A 309 -10.14 -28.78 3.86
C PHE A 309 -11.24 -28.06 4.65
N MET A 310 -11.16 -26.74 4.75
CA MET A 310 -12.20 -25.91 5.37
C MET A 310 -13.22 -25.40 4.35
N ILE A 311 -14.47 -25.24 4.76
CA ILE A 311 -15.53 -24.67 3.93
C ILE A 311 -15.64 -23.17 4.19
N PHE A 312 -15.60 -22.37 3.12
CA PHE A 312 -15.72 -20.91 3.17
C PHE A 312 -16.89 -20.42 2.31
N GLU A 313 -17.97 -19.98 2.94
CA GLU A 313 -19.07 -19.31 2.26
C GLU A 313 -18.76 -17.82 2.03
N ASP A 314 -18.60 -17.43 0.76
CA ASP A 314 -18.19 -16.10 0.31
C ASP A 314 -19.36 -15.12 0.21
N ARG A 315 -20.14 -15.05 1.29
CA ARG A 315 -21.42 -14.32 1.34
C ARG A 315 -21.28 -12.80 1.29
N LYS A 316 -20.12 -12.27 1.71
CA LYS A 316 -19.81 -10.83 1.82
C LYS A 316 -20.90 -10.05 2.57
N PHE A 317 -21.13 -10.41 3.84
CA PHE A 317 -22.08 -9.69 4.69
C PHE A 317 -21.76 -8.19 4.71
N ALA A 318 -22.77 -7.33 4.59
CA ALA A 318 -22.58 -5.88 4.47
C ALA A 318 -23.80 -5.10 5.00
N ASP A 319 -24.40 -5.58 6.09
CA ASP A 319 -25.58 -4.98 6.73
C ASP A 319 -25.29 -4.71 8.22
N ILE A 320 -26.20 -4.04 8.90
CA ILE A 320 -26.10 -3.77 10.34
C ILE A 320 -26.15 -5.07 11.16
N GLY A 321 -25.55 -5.03 12.35
CA GLY A 321 -25.37 -6.20 13.24
C GLY A 321 -26.62 -7.06 13.42
N ASN A 322 -27.77 -6.45 13.70
CA ASN A 322 -29.00 -7.21 13.96
C ASN A 322 -29.51 -7.98 12.72
N THR A 323 -29.35 -7.41 11.53
CA THR A 323 -29.76 -8.06 10.28
C THR A 323 -28.85 -9.23 9.94
N VAL A 324 -27.53 -9.05 10.08
CA VAL A 324 -26.56 -10.11 9.74
C VAL A 324 -26.64 -11.31 10.69
N VAL A 325 -27.09 -11.15 11.95
CA VAL A 325 -27.40 -12.27 12.87
C VAL A 325 -28.41 -13.21 12.23
N MET A 326 -29.51 -12.67 11.69
CA MET A 326 -30.57 -13.47 11.08
C MET A 326 -30.11 -14.09 9.75
N GLN A 327 -29.36 -13.34 8.94
CA GLN A 327 -28.84 -13.82 7.66
C GLN A 327 -27.82 -14.96 7.84
N TYR A 328 -26.98 -14.88 8.88
CA TYR A 328 -25.92 -15.85 9.12
C TYR A 328 -26.42 -17.11 9.86
N GLY A 329 -27.28 -16.94 10.86
CA GLY A 329 -27.78 -18.05 11.69
C GLY A 329 -29.07 -18.71 11.19
N GLY A 330 -29.86 -18.00 10.38
CA GLY A 330 -31.21 -18.41 9.99
C GLY A 330 -31.41 -18.58 8.48
N GLY A 331 -32.66 -18.40 8.04
CA GLY A 331 -33.06 -18.55 6.64
C GLY A 331 -32.96 -19.99 6.12
N ILE A 332 -33.01 -20.13 4.79
CA ILE A 332 -32.87 -21.41 4.10
C ILE A 332 -31.45 -21.96 4.29
N TYR A 333 -30.44 -21.08 4.20
CA TYR A 333 -29.04 -21.49 4.12
C TYR A 333 -28.41 -21.84 5.47
N LYS A 334 -28.84 -21.20 6.57
CA LYS A 334 -28.29 -21.41 7.93
C LYS A 334 -26.75 -21.48 7.93
N ILE A 335 -26.11 -20.52 7.27
CA ILE A 335 -24.68 -20.57 6.87
C ILE A 335 -23.76 -20.97 8.03
N ALA A 336 -23.99 -20.43 9.23
CA ALA A 336 -23.19 -20.72 10.43
C ALA A 336 -23.18 -22.20 10.85
N ASN A 337 -24.16 -23.00 10.42
CA ASN A 337 -24.25 -24.42 10.76
C ASN A 337 -23.26 -25.29 10.00
N TRP A 338 -22.79 -24.86 8.82
CA TRP A 338 -21.99 -25.69 7.95
C TRP A 338 -20.71 -25.05 7.45
N SER A 339 -20.69 -23.73 7.26
CA SER A 339 -19.50 -23.03 6.81
C SER A 339 -18.55 -22.80 7.98
N ASP A 340 -17.29 -23.16 7.82
CA ASP A 340 -16.25 -22.90 8.81
C ASP A 340 -15.90 -21.41 8.83
N ILE A 341 -15.78 -20.84 7.64
CA ILE A 341 -15.35 -19.46 7.40
C ILE A 341 -16.48 -18.68 6.73
N THR A 342 -16.66 -17.41 7.08
CA THR A 342 -17.44 -16.44 6.29
C THR A 342 -16.68 -15.14 6.15
N ASN A 343 -17.19 -14.19 5.35
CA ASN A 343 -16.58 -12.88 5.21
C ASN A 343 -17.57 -11.72 5.30
N ALA A 344 -17.07 -10.55 5.68
CA ALA A 344 -17.87 -9.34 5.85
C ALA A 344 -17.14 -8.06 5.42
N HIS A 345 -17.88 -7.13 4.83
CA HIS A 345 -17.46 -5.75 4.62
C HIS A 345 -17.56 -4.96 5.92
N LEU A 346 -16.64 -4.03 6.13
CA LEU A 346 -16.70 -3.12 7.28
C LEU A 346 -17.43 -1.80 6.96
N VAL A 347 -17.99 -1.66 5.75
CA VAL A 347 -18.73 -0.44 5.37
C VAL A 347 -19.85 -0.05 6.36
N PRO A 348 -20.56 -0.97 7.05
CA PRO A 348 -21.57 -0.60 8.06
C PRO A 348 -20.99 -0.24 9.44
N GLY A 349 -19.68 -0.34 9.64
CA GLY A 349 -19.00 -0.21 10.94
C GLY A 349 -18.89 -1.54 11.71
N SER A 350 -18.24 -1.49 12.88
CA SER A 350 -17.85 -2.69 13.66
C SER A 350 -19.02 -3.53 14.16
N GLY A 351 -20.24 -2.97 14.28
CA GLY A 351 -21.41 -3.71 14.76
C GLY A 351 -21.77 -4.93 13.91
N ILE A 352 -21.32 -4.99 12.65
CA ILE A 352 -21.45 -6.20 11.81
C ILE A 352 -20.64 -7.38 12.38
N ILE A 353 -19.45 -7.11 12.93
CA ILE A 353 -18.59 -8.12 13.55
C ILE A 353 -19.29 -8.66 14.79
N ASP A 354 -19.81 -7.78 15.66
CA ASP A 354 -20.52 -8.17 16.88
C ASP A 354 -21.74 -9.04 16.56
N GLY A 355 -22.52 -8.68 15.54
CA GLY A 355 -23.67 -9.46 15.10
C GLY A 355 -23.29 -10.86 14.61
N LEU A 356 -22.31 -10.96 13.70
CA LEU A 356 -21.84 -12.25 13.20
C LEU A 356 -21.21 -13.11 14.31
N LYS A 357 -20.49 -12.47 15.23
CA LYS A 357 -19.81 -13.10 16.37
C LYS A 357 -20.78 -13.77 17.33
N GLN A 358 -21.96 -13.18 17.57
CA GLN A 358 -23.01 -13.79 18.41
C GLN A 358 -23.44 -15.17 17.92
N VAL A 359 -23.42 -15.40 16.60
CA VAL A 359 -23.81 -16.68 16.00
C VAL A 359 -22.60 -17.59 15.77
N GLY A 360 -21.50 -17.04 15.25
CA GLY A 360 -20.36 -17.81 14.77
C GLY A 360 -19.42 -18.26 15.88
N LEU A 361 -19.16 -17.41 16.88
CA LEU A 361 -18.17 -17.71 17.94
C LEU A 361 -18.56 -18.95 18.76
N PRO A 362 -19.83 -19.12 19.24
CA PRO A 362 -20.24 -20.32 19.96
C PRO A 362 -20.14 -21.61 19.12
N LYS A 363 -20.10 -21.49 17.79
CA LYS A 363 -19.97 -22.60 16.83
C LYS A 363 -18.52 -22.81 16.37
N GLY A 364 -17.56 -22.06 16.91
CA GLY A 364 -16.14 -22.15 16.55
C GLY A 364 -15.84 -21.69 15.12
N ARG A 365 -16.62 -20.73 14.58
CA ARG A 365 -16.44 -20.20 13.22
C ARG A 365 -15.42 -19.07 13.17
N GLY A 366 -14.90 -18.81 11.97
CA GLY A 366 -13.99 -17.70 11.70
C GLY A 366 -14.57 -16.70 10.71
N LEU A 367 -14.18 -15.43 10.87
CA LEU A 367 -14.57 -14.33 9.98
C LEU A 367 -13.36 -13.75 9.26
N LEU A 368 -13.47 -13.55 7.94
CA LEU A 368 -12.53 -12.75 7.16
C LEU A 368 -13.13 -11.36 6.89
N LEU A 369 -12.38 -10.29 7.12
CA LEU A 369 -12.82 -8.95 6.72
C LEU A 369 -12.33 -8.58 5.32
N LEU A 370 -13.18 -7.97 4.50
CA LEU A 370 -12.78 -7.48 3.18
C LEU A 370 -12.01 -6.16 3.31
N ALA A 371 -10.69 -6.27 3.36
CA ALA A 371 -9.75 -5.15 3.48
C ALA A 371 -9.42 -4.50 2.13
N GLU A 372 -9.31 -5.32 1.08
CA GLU A 372 -9.13 -4.89 -0.31
C GLU A 372 -9.94 -5.80 -1.24
N MET A 373 -10.22 -5.33 -2.46
CA MET A 373 -10.89 -6.14 -3.49
C MET A 373 -10.12 -6.07 -4.81
N SER A 374 -10.17 -7.14 -5.59
CA SER A 374 -9.47 -7.25 -6.88
C SER A 374 -10.25 -6.70 -8.08
N SER A 375 -11.45 -6.17 -7.84
CA SER A 375 -12.27 -5.55 -8.88
C SER A 375 -11.79 -4.15 -9.22
N LYS A 376 -11.81 -3.83 -10.52
CA LYS A 376 -11.52 -2.48 -11.01
C LYS A 376 -12.46 -1.46 -10.37
N GLY A 377 -11.91 -0.35 -9.88
CA GLY A 377 -12.68 0.77 -9.32
C GLY A 377 -13.08 0.60 -7.85
N THR A 378 -12.54 -0.42 -7.16
CA THR A 378 -12.81 -0.64 -5.73
C THR A 378 -12.55 0.60 -4.86
N LEU A 379 -13.45 0.82 -3.90
CA LEU A 379 -13.29 1.83 -2.84
C LEU A 379 -12.58 1.26 -1.59
N ALA A 380 -12.36 -0.05 -1.53
CA ALA A 380 -11.66 -0.72 -0.44
C ALA A 380 -10.14 -0.52 -0.59
N LYS A 381 -9.68 0.69 -0.23
CA LYS A 381 -8.28 1.15 -0.31
C LYS A 381 -7.99 2.22 0.74
N GLY A 382 -6.71 2.47 1.04
CA GLY A 382 -6.28 3.58 1.90
C GLY A 382 -6.91 3.51 3.30
N GLU A 383 -7.54 4.61 3.74
CA GLU A 383 -8.16 4.73 5.06
C GLU A 383 -9.21 3.65 5.34
N TYR A 384 -9.95 3.18 4.32
CA TYR A 384 -10.88 2.06 4.49
C TYR A 384 -10.14 0.78 4.90
N THR A 385 -9.04 0.47 4.23
CA THR A 385 -8.21 -0.71 4.53
C THR A 385 -7.61 -0.60 5.93
N GLU A 386 -7.12 0.58 6.32
CA GLU A 386 -6.60 0.84 7.66
C GLU A 386 -7.66 0.63 8.75
N ALA A 387 -8.90 1.07 8.51
CA ALA A 387 -10.02 0.83 9.42
C ALA A 387 -10.36 -0.67 9.53
N VAL A 388 -10.29 -1.43 8.43
CA VAL A 388 -10.49 -2.88 8.43
C VAL A 388 -9.41 -3.60 9.24
N VAL A 389 -8.15 -3.21 9.07
CA VAL A 389 -7.03 -3.77 9.85
C VAL A 389 -7.24 -3.52 11.34
N ALA A 390 -7.52 -2.27 11.74
CA ALA A 390 -7.76 -1.95 13.13
C ALA A 390 -8.94 -2.75 13.74
N ALA A 391 -10.03 -2.93 12.99
CA ALA A 391 -11.18 -3.70 13.46
C ALA A 391 -10.86 -5.20 13.60
N ALA A 392 -10.10 -5.77 12.67
CA ALA A 392 -9.67 -7.16 12.76
C ALA A 392 -8.74 -7.40 13.95
N GLU A 393 -7.75 -6.53 14.16
CA GLU A 393 -6.81 -6.64 15.27
C GLU A 393 -7.49 -6.55 16.64
N ALA A 394 -8.56 -5.76 16.75
CA ALA A 394 -9.37 -5.65 17.96
C ALA A 394 -10.31 -6.85 18.21
N ASN A 395 -10.51 -7.73 17.23
CA ASN A 395 -11.52 -8.81 17.27
C ASN A 395 -10.94 -10.19 16.89
N GLN A 396 -9.66 -10.44 17.18
CA GLN A 396 -8.95 -11.64 16.73
C GLN A 396 -9.44 -12.96 17.36
N ASP A 397 -10.34 -12.92 18.34
CA ASP A 397 -11.01 -14.11 18.87
C ASP A 397 -12.02 -14.69 17.86
N PHE A 398 -12.60 -13.85 16.99
CA PHE A 398 -13.55 -14.25 15.95
C PHE A 398 -13.07 -13.94 14.52
N VAL A 399 -12.42 -12.79 14.31
CA VAL A 399 -11.81 -12.42 13.04
C VAL A 399 -10.50 -13.20 12.89
N MET A 400 -10.42 -14.03 11.86
CA MET A 400 -9.26 -14.90 11.58
C MET A 400 -8.35 -14.33 10.49
N GLY A 401 -8.76 -13.27 9.80
CA GLY A 401 -7.97 -12.71 8.72
C GLY A 401 -8.73 -11.78 7.78
N TYR A 402 -8.25 -11.71 6.55
CA TYR A 402 -8.66 -10.76 5.54
C TYR A 402 -8.89 -11.40 4.17
N ILE A 403 -9.83 -10.84 3.42
CA ILE A 403 -9.71 -10.79 1.96
C ILE A 403 -8.88 -9.55 1.62
N SER A 404 -7.76 -9.75 0.93
CA SER A 404 -6.79 -8.69 0.61
C SER A 404 -6.10 -8.93 -0.73
N VAL A 405 -5.40 -7.92 -1.28
CA VAL A 405 -4.70 -8.00 -2.57
C VAL A 405 -3.21 -7.78 -2.41
N SER A 406 -2.78 -6.82 -1.59
CA SER A 406 -1.38 -6.42 -1.43
C SER A 406 -1.03 -6.04 0.01
N PRO A 407 -1.14 -6.99 0.97
CA PRO A 407 -0.92 -6.70 2.39
C PRO A 407 0.50 -6.23 2.72
N ALA A 408 1.52 -6.64 1.95
CA ALA A 408 2.89 -6.13 2.10
C ALA A 408 3.02 -4.62 1.80
N SER A 409 2.06 -4.02 1.09
CA SER A 409 2.06 -2.59 0.77
C SER A 409 1.29 -1.72 1.77
N TRP A 410 0.70 -2.31 2.81
CA TRP A 410 -0.07 -1.57 3.81
C TRP A 410 0.85 -0.71 4.70
N SER A 411 0.33 0.44 5.16
CA SER A 411 1.11 1.44 5.91
C SER A 411 1.71 0.93 7.22
N GLY A 412 1.16 -0.15 7.80
CA GLY A 412 1.67 -0.86 8.98
C GLY A 412 2.16 -2.29 8.71
N GLY A 413 2.30 -2.69 7.45
CA GLY A 413 2.52 -4.09 7.05
C GLY A 413 1.25 -4.94 7.10
N PRO A 414 1.35 -6.28 6.97
CA PRO A 414 0.21 -7.18 6.87
C PRO A 414 -0.67 -7.26 8.14
N GLY A 415 -0.29 -6.60 9.23
CA GLY A 415 -0.94 -6.71 10.53
C GLY A 415 -0.43 -7.92 11.33
N SER A 416 -1.19 -8.33 12.36
CA SER A 416 -0.86 -9.47 13.22
C SER A 416 -0.47 -10.74 12.43
N PRO A 417 0.68 -11.40 12.73
CA PRO A 417 1.04 -12.68 12.11
C PRO A 417 0.03 -13.81 12.36
N GLY A 418 -0.83 -13.69 13.37
CA GLY A 418 -1.91 -14.64 13.65
C GLY A 418 -3.11 -14.51 12.71
N LEU A 419 -3.16 -13.48 11.86
CA LEU A 419 -4.23 -13.24 10.89
C LEU A 419 -3.83 -13.74 9.49
N ILE A 420 -4.79 -14.33 8.78
CA ILE A 420 -4.60 -14.95 7.46
C ILE A 420 -4.95 -13.96 6.35
N HIS A 421 -4.16 -13.92 5.28
CA HIS A 421 -4.49 -13.19 4.06
C HIS A 421 -4.93 -14.13 2.94
N MET A 422 -6.16 -13.95 2.43
CA MET A 422 -6.63 -14.67 1.24
C MET A 422 -6.86 -13.69 0.08
N THR A 423 -6.27 -14.00 -1.07
CA THR A 423 -6.29 -13.11 -2.24
C THR A 423 -7.01 -13.74 -3.43
N PRO A 424 -8.14 -13.17 -3.86
CA PRO A 424 -8.81 -13.56 -5.11
C PRO A 424 -8.18 -12.89 -6.32
N GLY A 425 -8.61 -13.32 -7.51
CA GLY A 425 -8.10 -12.78 -8.76
C GLY A 425 -6.72 -13.34 -9.10
N VAL A 426 -6.58 -14.67 -9.00
CA VAL A 426 -5.32 -15.37 -9.28
C VAL A 426 -5.46 -16.26 -10.51
N GLN A 427 -4.50 -16.17 -11.43
CA GLN A 427 -4.29 -17.09 -12.55
C GLN A 427 -2.80 -17.33 -12.76
N LEU A 428 -2.43 -18.45 -13.39
CA LEU A 428 -1.02 -18.75 -13.71
C LEU A 428 -0.41 -17.74 -14.68
N ALA A 429 -1.22 -17.15 -15.55
CA ALA A 429 -0.83 -16.06 -16.44
C ALA A 429 -1.51 -14.74 -16.02
N ALA A 430 -0.81 -13.62 -16.23
CA ALA A 430 -1.39 -12.30 -16.02
C ALA A 430 -2.50 -12.01 -17.06
N GLY A 431 -3.56 -11.30 -16.65
CA GLY A 431 -4.69 -10.98 -17.52
C GLY A 431 -5.88 -10.35 -16.78
N GLY A 432 -7.06 -10.37 -17.39
CA GLY A 432 -8.32 -9.93 -16.78
C GLY A 432 -9.55 -10.48 -17.51
N ASP A 433 -10.76 -10.18 -17.03
CA ASP A 433 -12.00 -10.55 -17.71
C ASP A 433 -12.83 -9.35 -18.19
N ALA A 434 -13.93 -9.65 -18.90
CA ALA A 434 -14.84 -8.64 -19.44
C ALA A 434 -15.69 -7.92 -18.37
N LEU A 435 -15.67 -8.37 -17.12
CA LEU A 435 -16.49 -7.85 -16.00
C LEU A 435 -15.63 -7.16 -14.93
N GLY A 436 -14.38 -6.81 -15.25
CA GLY A 436 -13.53 -5.97 -14.41
C GLY A 436 -12.64 -6.72 -13.41
N GLN A 437 -12.52 -8.05 -13.51
CA GLN A 437 -11.56 -8.83 -12.73
C GLN A 437 -10.15 -8.64 -13.25
N GLN A 438 -9.18 -8.42 -12.35
CA GLN A 438 -7.74 -8.42 -12.65
C GLN A 438 -7.10 -9.70 -12.12
N TYR A 439 -6.17 -10.29 -12.89
CA TYR A 439 -5.44 -11.50 -12.49
C TYR A 439 -3.97 -11.24 -12.19
N ASN A 440 -3.53 -11.78 -11.05
CA ASN A 440 -2.14 -11.80 -10.61
C ASN A 440 -1.64 -13.24 -10.53
N THR A 441 -0.33 -13.44 -10.65
CA THR A 441 0.28 -14.77 -10.55
C THR A 441 0.43 -15.20 -9.09
N PRO A 442 0.45 -16.52 -8.79
CA PRO A 442 0.76 -17.01 -7.44
C PRO A 442 2.08 -16.47 -6.87
N ALA A 443 3.12 -16.36 -7.70
CA ALA A 443 4.42 -15.80 -7.30
C ALA A 443 4.32 -14.35 -6.81
N SER A 444 3.59 -13.50 -7.55
CA SER A 444 3.38 -12.10 -7.13
C SER A 444 2.52 -12.02 -5.87
N VAL A 445 1.42 -12.78 -5.81
CA VAL A 445 0.47 -12.71 -4.69
C VAL A 445 1.08 -13.20 -3.37
N ILE A 446 1.78 -14.34 -3.40
CA ILE A 446 2.34 -14.93 -2.19
C ILE A 446 3.71 -14.35 -1.88
N GLY A 447 4.58 -14.22 -2.88
CA GLY A 447 5.98 -13.83 -2.71
C GLY A 447 6.17 -12.34 -2.53
N GLU A 448 5.66 -11.54 -3.47
CA GLU A 448 5.90 -10.09 -3.50
C GLU A 448 4.90 -9.33 -2.60
N ARG A 449 3.64 -9.75 -2.62
CA ARG A 449 2.54 -9.05 -1.96
C ARG A 449 2.24 -9.53 -0.55
N GLY A 450 2.88 -10.61 -0.09
CA GLY A 450 2.79 -11.10 1.28
C GLY A 450 1.47 -11.76 1.65
N SER A 451 0.67 -12.22 0.68
CA SER A 451 -0.56 -12.97 0.96
C SER A 451 -0.28 -14.42 1.33
N ASP A 452 -1.21 -15.10 2.01
CA ASP A 452 -1.06 -16.49 2.46
C ASP A 452 -1.70 -17.48 1.50
N ILE A 453 -2.94 -17.22 1.11
CA ILE A 453 -3.76 -18.14 0.33
C ILE A 453 -4.16 -17.48 -0.98
N ILE A 454 -3.96 -18.19 -2.10
CA ILE A 454 -4.52 -17.81 -3.40
C ILE A 454 -5.94 -18.36 -3.53
N ILE A 455 -6.90 -17.52 -3.95
CA ILE A 455 -8.27 -17.96 -4.28
C ILE A 455 -8.41 -18.01 -5.80
N VAL A 456 -8.63 -19.22 -6.32
CA VAL A 456 -8.68 -19.50 -7.76
C VAL A 456 -10.05 -20.06 -8.14
N GLY A 457 -10.75 -19.38 -9.05
CA GLY A 457 -12.01 -19.85 -9.63
C GLY A 457 -11.81 -20.42 -11.02
N ARG A 458 -12.06 -19.60 -12.05
CA ARG A 458 -12.01 -19.96 -13.48
C ARG A 458 -10.77 -20.73 -13.93
N GLY A 459 -9.61 -20.44 -13.35
CA GLY A 459 -8.37 -21.16 -13.65
C GLY A 459 -8.43 -22.67 -13.35
N VAL A 460 -9.30 -23.09 -12.43
CA VAL A 460 -9.52 -24.51 -12.08
C VAL A 460 -10.83 -25.01 -12.66
N ILE A 461 -11.94 -24.29 -12.48
CA ILE A 461 -13.27 -24.81 -12.84
C ILE A 461 -13.51 -24.91 -14.36
N LYS A 462 -12.77 -24.16 -15.17
CA LYS A 462 -12.84 -24.23 -16.65
C LYS A 462 -11.76 -25.11 -17.27
N ALA A 463 -10.87 -25.68 -16.46
CA ALA A 463 -9.86 -26.59 -16.96
C ALA A 463 -10.50 -27.92 -17.38
N ALA A 464 -9.93 -28.57 -18.40
CA ALA A 464 -10.38 -29.89 -18.83
C ALA A 464 -10.23 -30.94 -17.70
N ASP A 465 -9.19 -30.80 -16.88
CA ASP A 465 -8.98 -31.57 -15.66
C ASP A 465 -8.82 -30.61 -14.46
N PRO A 466 -9.90 -30.38 -13.69
CA PRO A 466 -9.85 -29.52 -12.51
C PRO A 466 -8.88 -30.01 -11.42
N ALA A 467 -8.66 -31.33 -11.29
CA ALA A 467 -7.75 -31.87 -10.29
C ALA A 467 -6.29 -31.57 -10.66
N ALA A 468 -5.92 -31.79 -11.93
CA ALA A 468 -4.60 -31.44 -12.43
C ALA A 468 -4.34 -29.92 -12.34
N ALA A 469 -5.32 -29.09 -12.70
CA ALA A 469 -5.20 -27.64 -12.56
C ALA A 469 -5.03 -27.22 -11.09
N ALA A 470 -5.82 -27.78 -10.17
CA ALA A 470 -5.67 -27.50 -8.75
C ALA A 470 -4.29 -27.94 -8.20
N ALA A 471 -3.75 -29.06 -8.67
CA ALA A 471 -2.40 -29.50 -8.34
C ALA A 471 -1.33 -28.49 -8.80
N GLU A 472 -1.48 -27.92 -10.00
CA GLU A 472 -0.57 -26.92 -10.54
C GLU A 472 -0.60 -25.61 -9.73
N TYR A 473 -1.80 -25.10 -9.43
CA TYR A 473 -1.94 -23.90 -8.58
C TYR A 473 -1.41 -24.14 -7.16
N ARG A 474 -1.64 -25.33 -6.59
CA ARG A 474 -1.07 -25.71 -5.29
C ARG A 474 0.46 -25.66 -5.34
N ALA A 475 1.07 -26.26 -6.36
CA ALA A 475 2.53 -26.26 -6.52
C ALA A 475 3.06 -24.83 -6.65
N ALA A 476 2.46 -24.01 -7.52
CA ALA A 476 2.87 -22.62 -7.74
C ALA A 476 2.74 -21.76 -6.46
N GLY A 477 1.62 -21.88 -5.74
CA GLY A 477 1.39 -21.16 -4.49
C GLY A 477 2.35 -21.59 -3.38
N TRP A 478 2.63 -22.90 -3.28
CA TRP A 478 3.53 -23.43 -2.26
C TRP A 478 4.99 -23.10 -2.53
N THR A 479 5.45 -23.22 -3.78
CA THR A 479 6.79 -22.80 -4.18
C THR A 479 7.02 -21.31 -3.92
N ALA A 480 6.03 -20.45 -4.23
CA ALA A 480 6.12 -19.03 -3.92
C ALA A 480 6.22 -18.77 -2.41
N TYR A 481 5.49 -19.54 -1.60
CA TYR A 481 5.60 -19.48 -0.14
C TYR A 481 6.99 -19.89 0.35
N GLU A 482 7.53 -21.03 -0.10
CA GLU A 482 8.87 -21.50 0.29
C GLU A 482 9.97 -20.50 -0.10
N GLN A 483 9.86 -19.89 -1.28
CA GLN A 483 10.76 -18.82 -1.72
C GLN A 483 10.66 -17.58 -0.82
N SER A 484 9.44 -17.20 -0.42
CA SER A 484 9.22 -16.05 0.47
C SER A 484 9.73 -16.24 1.91
N LEU A 485 9.98 -17.49 2.35
CA LEU A 485 10.63 -17.77 3.64
C LEU A 485 12.16 -17.60 3.59
N ALA A 486 12.74 -17.67 2.38
CA ALA A 486 14.17 -17.61 2.14
C ALA A 486 14.67 -16.20 1.80
N ALA A 487 13.76 -15.34 1.30
CA ALA A 487 13.96 -13.90 1.15
C ALA A 487 13.95 -13.20 2.51
#